data_AF-A0A953KYD9-F1
#
_entry.id   AF-A0A953KYD9-F1
#
_cell.length_a   1.000
_cell.length_b   1.000
_cell.length_c   1.000
_cell.angle_alpha   90.00
_cell.angle_beta   90.00
_cell.angle_gamma   90.00
#
_symmetry.space_group_name_H-M   'P 1'
#
loop_
_entity.id
_entity.type
_entity.pdbx_description
1 polymer ?
#
loop_
_entity_poly.entity_id
_entity_poly.type
_entity_poly.pdbx_seq_one_letter_code
_entity_poly.pdbx_strand_id
1 'polypeptide(L)'
;MELRKEEIEALWRDDRNYRWGLIYYCKADPRVVVPKRIKWMGWTMNCAHPVAALVYLLGYIVLLLLPVLAAIALQAGPTAVVWALVIDIILVCVLSAYLASPERYAD
;
A
#
# COMPACT_ATOMS: atom_id res chain seq x y z
N MET A 1 5.64 -11.79 16.75
CA MET A 1 6.73 -11.00 17.34
C MET A 1 6.36 -9.56 17.09
N GLU A 2 5.69 -8.93 18.05
CA GLU A 2 5.39 -7.50 17.98
C GLU A 2 6.68 -6.70 18.13
N LEU A 3 6.86 -5.72 17.25
CA LEU A 3 8.00 -4.81 17.26
C LEU A 3 7.50 -3.45 17.76
N ARG A 4 8.30 -2.72 18.53
CA ARG A 4 7.94 -1.34 18.88
C ARG A 4 7.95 -0.47 17.62
N LYS A 5 7.14 0.61 17.61
CA LYS A 5 7.09 1.57 16.50
C LYS A 5 8.48 2.06 16.07
N GLU A 6 9.35 2.31 17.04
CA GLU A 6 10.73 2.77 16.81
C GLU A 6 11.60 1.73 16.09
N GLU A 7 11.41 0.43 16.38
CA GLU A 7 12.15 -0.65 15.75
C GLU A 7 11.73 -0.80 14.28
N ILE A 8 10.42 -0.68 14.01
CA ILE A 8 9.86 -0.69 12.64
C ILE A 8 10.39 0.52 11.83
N GLU A 9 10.46 1.70 12.45
CA GLU A 9 11.04 2.89 11.79
C GLU A 9 12.55 2.76 11.59
N ALA A 10 13.28 2.14 12.51
CA ALA A 10 14.71 1.86 12.36
C ALA A 10 14.98 0.90 11.18
N LEU A 11 14.19 -0.17 11.06
CA LEU A 11 14.26 -1.10 9.92
C LEU A 11 13.98 -0.41 8.58
N TRP A 12 13.08 0.56 8.56
CA TRP A 12 12.75 1.33 7.36
C TRP A 12 13.83 2.34 6.96
N ARG A 13 14.57 2.89 7.94
CA ARG A 13 15.67 3.83 7.68
C ARG A 13 16.99 3.14 7.32
N ASP A 14 17.13 1.86 7.65
CA ASP A 14 18.36 1.11 7.39
C ASP A 14 18.57 0.86 5.89
N ASP A 15 19.68 1.39 5.35
CA ASP A 15 20.05 1.28 3.95
C ASP A 15 20.27 -0.16 3.47
N ARG A 16 20.63 -1.06 4.38
CA ARG A 16 20.86 -2.49 4.06
C ARG A 16 19.57 -3.19 3.63
N ASN A 17 18.41 -2.65 4.02
CA ASN A 17 17.11 -3.18 3.62
C ASN A 17 16.65 -2.67 2.24
N TYR A 18 17.47 -1.92 1.51
CA TYR A 18 17.14 -1.44 0.16
C TYR A 18 18.08 -2.02 -0.89
N ARG A 19 17.49 -2.72 -1.86
CA ARG A 19 18.20 -3.20 -3.05
C ARG A 19 18.18 -2.13 -4.11
N TRP A 20 19.35 -1.86 -4.70
CA TRP A 20 19.56 -0.80 -5.69
C TRP A 20 19.06 0.60 -5.25
N GLY A 21 19.01 0.84 -3.93
CA GLY A 21 18.53 2.09 -3.35
C GLY A 21 17.02 2.36 -3.46
N LEU A 22 16.26 1.45 -4.10
CA LEU A 22 14.85 1.68 -4.44
C LEU A 22 13.91 0.59 -3.91
N ILE A 23 14.32 -0.67 -3.99
CA ILE A 23 13.46 -1.81 -3.67
C ILE A 23 13.62 -2.16 -2.19
N TYR A 24 12.57 -1.93 -1.40
CA TYR A 24 12.57 -2.30 0.00
C TYR A 24 12.43 -3.82 0.18
N TYR A 25 13.35 -4.42 0.93
CA TYR A 25 13.42 -5.85 1.21
C TYR A 25 13.86 -6.05 2.65
N CYS A 26 12.90 -6.19 3.57
CA CYS A 26 13.18 -6.48 4.97
C CYS A 26 12.29 -7.60 5.48
N LYS A 27 12.89 -8.75 5.85
CA LYS A 27 12.15 -9.88 6.42
C LYS A 27 11.69 -9.61 7.86
N ALA A 28 12.40 -8.75 8.58
CA ALA A 28 12.08 -8.39 9.95
C ALA A 28 10.94 -7.37 10.04
N ASP A 29 10.72 -6.56 9.00
CA ASP A 29 9.58 -5.64 8.94
C ASP A 29 8.31 -6.42 8.56
N PRO A 30 7.29 -6.49 9.43
CA PRO A 30 6.04 -7.19 9.16
C PRO A 30 5.14 -6.45 8.15
N ARG A 31 5.43 -5.18 7.85
CA ARG A 31 4.64 -4.40 6.91
C ARG A 31 4.81 -4.94 5.50
N VAL A 32 3.68 -4.99 4.79
CA VAL A 32 3.65 -5.40 3.39
C VAL A 32 3.67 -4.19 2.45
N VAL A 33 3.02 -3.11 2.87
CA VAL A 33 3.14 -1.79 2.26
C VAL A 33 3.99 -0.94 3.18
N VAL A 34 4.98 -0.25 2.63
CA VAL A 34 5.88 0.64 3.38
C VAL A 34 5.91 2.00 2.71
N PRO A 35 6.13 3.10 3.44
CA PRO A 35 6.30 4.39 2.79
C PRO A 35 7.56 4.35 1.90
N LYS A 36 7.54 5.03 0.75
CA LYS A 36 8.77 5.26 0.00
C LYS A 36 9.70 6.16 0.81
N ARG A 37 11.02 6.03 0.60
CA ARG A 37 12.05 6.85 1.27
C ARG A 37 11.71 8.33 1.31
N ILE A 38 11.29 8.83 0.16
CA ILE A 38 10.72 10.15 0.03
C ILE A 38 9.22 10.01 0.30
N LYS A 39 8.80 10.25 1.55
CA LYS A 39 7.45 9.92 2.05
C LYS A 39 6.31 10.51 1.22
N TRP A 40 6.50 11.69 0.63
CA TRP A 40 5.47 12.33 -0.22
C TRP A 40 5.27 11.63 -1.58
N MET A 41 6.21 10.78 -2.01
CA MET A 41 6.05 9.96 -3.22
C MET A 41 5.15 8.73 -3.00
N GLY A 42 4.51 8.62 -1.83
CA GLY A 42 3.56 7.57 -1.50
C GLY A 42 4.24 6.31 -0.96
N TRP A 43 3.72 5.15 -1.36
CA TRP A 43 4.05 3.87 -0.77
C TRP A 43 4.64 2.88 -1.79
N THR A 44 5.29 1.85 -1.28
CA THR A 44 5.84 0.73 -2.05
C THR A 44 5.63 -0.57 -1.30
N MET A 45 5.86 -1.70 -1.96
CA MET A 45 5.75 -3.01 -1.31
C MET A 45 7.07 -3.42 -0.66
N ASN A 46 6.98 -4.16 0.44
CA ASN A 46 8.10 -4.91 1.00
C ASN A 46 8.27 -6.22 0.23
N CYS A 47 9.28 -6.30 -0.63
CA CYS A 47 9.54 -7.46 -1.49
C CYS A 47 10.03 -8.70 -0.73
N ALA A 48 10.25 -8.61 0.59
CA ALA A 48 10.50 -9.78 1.42
C ALA A 48 9.25 -10.67 1.61
N HIS A 49 8.06 -10.15 1.32
CA HIS A 49 6.77 -10.84 1.47
C HIS A 49 6.06 -11.02 0.11
N PRO A 50 6.58 -11.87 -0.79
CA PRO A 50 6.09 -11.96 -2.18
C PRO A 50 4.62 -12.38 -2.30
N VAL A 51 4.16 -13.29 -1.44
CA VAL A 51 2.74 -13.72 -1.42
C VAL A 51 1.84 -12.57 -1.00
N ALA A 52 2.24 -11.84 0.04
CA ALA A 52 1.46 -10.72 0.53
C ALA A 52 1.42 -9.62 -0.54
N ALA A 53 2.56 -9.29 -1.17
CA ALA A 53 2.64 -8.34 -2.29
C ALA A 53 1.66 -8.69 -3.43
N LEU A 54 1.57 -9.96 -3.81
CA LEU A 54 0.62 -10.42 -4.83
C LEU A 54 -0.84 -10.21 -4.38
N VAL A 55 -1.18 -10.58 -3.15
CA VAL A 55 -2.53 -10.38 -2.60
C VAL A 55 -2.92 -8.90 -2.57
N TYR A 56 -2.01 -8.01 -2.19
CA TYR A 56 -2.28 -6.56 -2.21
C TYR A 56 -2.42 -6.01 -3.63
N LEU A 57 -1.59 -6.46 -4.58
CA LEU A 57 -1.71 -6.06 -5.98
C LEU A 57 -3.09 -6.46 -6.54
N LEU A 58 -3.51 -7.71 -6.32
CA LEU A 58 -4.82 -8.19 -6.74
C LEU A 58 -5.95 -7.43 -6.03
N GLY A 59 -5.81 -7.15 -4.74
CA GLY A 59 -6.75 -6.33 -3.98
C GLY A 59 -6.92 -4.92 -4.58
N TYR A 60 -5.83 -4.26 -4.97
CA TYR A 60 -5.90 -2.96 -5.65
C TYR A 60 -6.56 -3.04 -7.02
N ILE A 61 -6.24 -4.06 -7.82
CA ILE A 61 -6.89 -4.26 -9.12
C ILE A 61 -8.39 -4.41 -8.94
N VAL A 62 -8.85 -5.24 -7.99
CA VAL A 62 -10.28 -5.41 -7.71
C VAL A 62 -10.91 -4.11 -7.23
N LEU A 63 -10.26 -3.41 -6.29
CA LEU A 63 -10.74 -2.14 -5.74
C LEU A 63 -10.93 -1.07 -6.82
N LEU A 64 -10.03 -0.99 -7.79
CA LEU A 64 -10.08 0.00 -8.88
C LEU A 64 -11.01 -0.43 -10.02
N LEU A 65 -11.07 -1.73 -10.36
CA LEU A 65 -11.82 -2.19 -11.52
C LEU A 65 -13.30 -2.43 -11.22
N LEU A 66 -13.63 -2.98 -10.04
CA LEU A 66 -15.02 -3.34 -9.72
C LEU A 66 -15.98 -2.14 -9.78
N PRO A 67 -15.67 -0.96 -9.21
CA PRO A 67 -16.56 0.19 -9.25
C PRO A 67 -16.73 0.76 -10.67
N VAL A 68 -15.65 0.77 -11.45
CA VAL A 68 -15.68 1.20 -12.86
C VAL A 68 -16.54 0.27 -13.70
N LEU A 69 -16.37 -1.05 -13.55
CA LEU A 69 -17.19 -2.04 -14.26
C LEU A 69 -18.65 -1.95 -13.86
N ALA A 70 -18.94 -1.74 -12.57
CA ALA A 70 -20.30 -1.53 -12.07
C ALA A 70 -20.92 -0.26 -12.66
N ALA A 71 -20.18 0.86 -12.70
CA ALA A 71 -20.65 2.11 -13.29
C ALA A 71 -20.99 1.95 -14.78
N ILE A 72 -20.18 1.23 -15.54
CA ILE A 72 -20.46 0.90 -16.95
C ILE A 72 -21.70 0.02 -17.08
N ALA A 73 -21.78 -1.06 -16.29
CA ALA A 73 -22.91 -2.00 -16.32
C ALA A 73 -24.24 -1.32 -15.97
N LEU A 74 -24.21 -0.32 -15.09
CA LEU A 74 -25.36 0.48 -14.68
C LEU A 74 -25.63 1.68 -15.61
N GLN A 75 -24.90 1.82 -16.72
CA GLN A 75 -25.01 2.95 -17.66
C GLN A 75 -24.88 4.32 -16.96
N ALA A 76 -24.04 4.38 -15.93
CA ALA A 76 -23.83 5.59 -15.16
C ALA A 76 -23.24 6.70 -16.04
N GLY A 77 -23.66 7.94 -15.82
CA GLY A 77 -23.14 9.09 -16.56
C GLY A 77 -21.66 9.37 -16.26
N PRO A 78 -20.95 10.12 -17.13
CA PRO A 78 -19.51 10.37 -16.99
C PRO A 78 -19.12 10.98 -15.63
N THR A 79 -19.96 11.85 -15.09
CA THR A 79 -19.76 12.46 -13.77
C THR A 79 -19.69 11.43 -12.65
N ALA A 80 -20.53 10.40 -12.69
CA ALA A 80 -20.53 9.33 -11.68
C ALA A 80 -19.27 8.47 -11.77
N VAL A 81 -18.78 8.19 -12.99
CA VAL A 81 -17.52 7.47 -13.20
C VAL A 81 -16.34 8.25 -12.63
N VAL A 82 -16.29 9.57 -12.86
CA VAL A 82 -15.23 10.43 -12.30
C VAL A 82 -15.24 10.38 -10.77
N TRP A 83 -16.42 10.49 -10.14
CA TRP A 83 -16.51 10.40 -8.69
C TRP A 83 -16.11 9.02 -8.14
N ALA A 84 -16.47 7.93 -8.82
CA ALA A 84 -16.03 6.60 -8.45
C ALA A 84 -14.49 6.50 -8.45
N LEU A 85 -13.83 6.99 -9.51
CA LEU A 85 -12.36 7.02 -9.58
C LEU A 85 -11.72 7.86 -8.47
N VAL A 86 -12.32 9.01 -8.12
CA VAL A 86 -11.83 9.85 -7.02
C VAL A 86 -11.95 9.10 -5.68
N ILE A 87 -13.08 8.44 -5.44
CA ILE A 87 -13.30 7.62 -4.24
C ILE A 87 -12.29 6.49 -4.18
N ASP A 88 -12.06 5.79 -5.28
CA ASP A 88 -11.11 4.69 -5.37
C ASP A 88 -9.68 5.15 -5.05
N ILE A 89 -9.26 6.31 -5.59
CA ILE A 89 -7.96 6.90 -5.26
C ILE A 89 -7.85 7.18 -3.76
N ILE A 90 -8.89 7.78 -3.16
CA ILE A 90 -8.90 8.06 -1.71
C ILE A 90 -8.82 6.75 -0.92
N LEU A 91 -9.59 5.73 -1.28
CA LEU A 91 -9.57 4.42 -0.63
C LEU A 91 -8.19 3.76 -0.73
N VAL A 92 -7.54 3.83 -1.89
CA VAL A 92 -6.18 3.32 -2.09
C VAL A 92 -5.18 4.07 -1.21
N CYS A 93 -5.27 5.41 -1.14
CA CYS A 93 -4.39 6.21 -0.29
C CYS A 93 -4.58 5.89 1.20
N VAL A 94 -5.83 5.82 1.67
CA VAL A 94 -6.16 5.50 3.07
C VAL A 94 -5.71 4.08 3.41
N LEU A 95 -5.99 3.10 2.54
CA LEU A 95 -5.57 1.71 2.73
C LEU A 95 -4.04 1.60 2.76
N SER A 96 -3.34 2.29 1.86
CA SER A 96 -1.87 2.32 1.83
C SER A 96 -1.30 2.94 3.10
N ALA A 97 -1.85 4.07 3.56
CA ALA A 97 -1.44 4.74 4.78
C ALA A 97 -1.65 3.83 6.01
N TYR A 98 -2.82 3.16 6.08
CA TYR A 98 -3.15 2.23 7.14
C TYR A 98 -2.23 1.01 7.16
N LEU A 99 -1.95 0.41 6.00
CA LEU A 99 -1.05 -0.74 5.86
C LEU A 99 0.41 -0.40 6.12
N ALA A 100 0.81 0.84 5.87
CA ALA A 100 2.16 1.32 6.09
C ALA A 100 2.40 1.84 7.51
N SER A 101 1.32 2.09 8.25
CA SER A 101 1.40 2.61 9.61
C SER A 101 2.08 1.58 10.52
N PRO A 102 3.15 1.96 11.23
CA PRO A 102 3.77 1.07 12.22
C PRO A 102 2.82 0.75 13.37
N GLU A 103 1.80 1.59 13.62
CA GLU A 103 0.82 1.42 14.71
C GLU A 103 -0.05 0.18 14.56
N ARG A 104 -0.20 -0.33 13.33
CA ARG A 104 -0.92 -1.57 13.08
C ARG A 104 -0.13 -2.81 13.55
N TYR A 105 1.18 -2.68 13.73
CA TYR A 105 2.10 -3.80 13.95
C TYR A 105 2.90 -3.67 15.25
N ALA A 106 2.68 -2.59 15.98
CA ALA A 106 3.35 -2.26 17.22
C ALA A 106 2.32 -2.14 18.34
N ASP A 107 2.65 -2.71 19.50
CA ASP A 107 1.95 -2.46 20.76
C ASP A 107 2.26 -1.06 21.33
#